data_AF-A0A182U451-F1
#
_entry.id   AF-A0A182U451-F1
#
_cell.length_a   1.000
_cell.length_b   1.000
_cell.length_c   1.000
_cell.angle_alpha   90.00
_cell.angle_beta   90.00
_cell.angle_gamma   90.00
#
_symmetry.space_group_name_H-M   'P 1'
#
loop_
_entity.id
_entity.type
_entity.pdbx_description
1 polymer ?
#
loop_
_entity_poly.entity_id
_entity_poly.type
_entity_poly.pdbx_seq_one_letter_code
_entity_poly.pdbx_strand_id
1 'polypeptide(L)'
;MIQQKYIWTSGRLCDFKGCDRPDLQPTNINGWFWTAELQKLAPTTVRNQNDWSEGGGIGKPQPDNRELIQGGASENCLAILNNFYDDGVHWHDVACHHVKPWVCEENDALLKYVKYSNPNLRI
;
A
#
# COMPACT_ATOMS: atom_id res chain seq x y z
N MET A 1 -1.19 19.85 19.77
CA MET A 1 -1.96 18.71 19.23
C MET A 1 -1.00 17.91 18.37
N ILE A 2 -0.88 16.59 18.58
CA ILE A 2 -0.05 15.73 17.72
C ILE A 2 -0.87 15.44 16.47
N GLN A 3 -0.39 15.87 15.30
CA GLN A 3 -1.01 15.56 14.02
C GLN A 3 -0.38 14.27 13.46
N GLN A 4 -1.20 13.25 13.21
CA GLN A 4 -0.74 12.01 12.59
C GLN A 4 -0.33 12.29 11.14
N LYS A 5 0.96 12.12 10.83
CA LYS A 5 1.54 12.45 9.52
C LYS A 5 1.53 11.30 8.52
N TYR A 6 1.41 10.07 9.00
CA TYR A 6 1.54 8.88 8.18
C TYR A 6 0.83 7.69 8.82
N ILE A 7 0.18 6.86 8.02
CA ILE A 7 -0.50 5.66 8.47
C ILE A 7 -0.23 4.55 7.46
N TRP A 8 0.11 3.35 7.94
CA TRP A 8 0.19 2.16 7.11
C TRP A 8 -1.19 1.69 6.68
N THR A 9 -1.27 1.26 5.43
CA THR A 9 -2.39 0.51 4.87
C THR A 9 -2.00 -0.95 4.67
N SER A 10 -2.93 -1.77 4.16
CA SER A 10 -2.64 -3.15 3.75
C SER A 10 -2.05 -3.28 2.33
N GLY A 11 -1.80 -2.16 1.64
CA GLY A 11 -1.35 -2.14 0.25
C GLY A 11 0.10 -2.60 0.11
N ARG A 12 0.34 -3.53 -0.81
CA ARG A 12 1.64 -4.18 -1.01
C ARG A 12 1.91 -4.36 -2.50
N LEU A 13 3.16 -4.17 -2.90
CA LEU A 13 3.64 -4.53 -4.23
C LEU A 13 3.87 -6.05 -4.32
N CYS A 14 3.49 -6.70 -5.41
CA CYS A 14 3.81 -8.11 -5.64
C CYS A 14 5.28 -8.25 -6.09
N ASP A 15 6.21 -8.35 -5.14
CA ASP A 15 7.67 -8.44 -5.34
C ASP A 15 8.27 -9.77 -4.83
N PHE A 16 7.43 -10.79 -4.63
CA PHE A 16 7.80 -12.10 -4.12
C PHE A 16 7.58 -13.21 -5.17
N LYS A 17 7.94 -14.45 -4.82
CA LYS A 17 7.81 -15.60 -5.72
C LYS A 17 6.35 -15.79 -6.16
N GLY A 18 6.12 -15.89 -7.47
CA GLY A 18 4.79 -16.03 -8.07
C GLY A 18 4.20 -14.73 -8.63
N CYS A 19 4.92 -13.60 -8.52
CA CYS A 19 4.52 -12.31 -9.08
C CYS A 19 4.95 -12.10 -10.54
N ASP A 20 5.57 -13.11 -11.17
CA ASP A 20 5.97 -13.15 -12.59
C ASP A 20 4.79 -13.35 -13.56
N ARG A 21 3.55 -13.31 -13.05
CA ARG A 21 2.34 -13.41 -13.86
C ARG A 21 2.22 -12.23 -14.84
N PRO A 22 1.83 -12.47 -16.11
CA PRO A 22 1.71 -11.41 -17.12
C PRO A 22 0.80 -10.25 -16.74
N ASP A 23 -0.29 -10.51 -16.00
CA ASP A 23 -1.24 -9.48 -15.61
C ASP A 23 -0.70 -8.53 -14.53
N LEU A 24 0.37 -8.92 -13.82
CA LEU A 24 1.01 -8.11 -12.79
C LEU A 24 2.15 -7.26 -13.36
N GLN A 25 2.49 -7.40 -14.64
CA GLN A 25 3.61 -6.73 -15.28
C GLN A 25 3.19 -5.46 -16.04
N PRO A 26 3.97 -4.36 -15.99
CA PRO A 26 5.12 -4.13 -15.12
C PRO A 26 4.70 -4.06 -13.65
N THR A 27 5.48 -4.68 -12.75
CA THR A 27 5.14 -4.81 -11.33
C THR A 27 4.82 -3.47 -10.66
N ASN A 28 5.62 -2.43 -10.91
CA ASN A 28 5.39 -1.10 -10.32
C ASN A 28 4.09 -0.42 -10.78
N ILE A 29 3.46 -0.89 -11.87
CA ILE A 29 2.20 -0.36 -12.40
C ILE A 29 1.03 -1.26 -12.03
N ASN A 30 1.16 -2.57 -12.27
CA ASN A 30 0.07 -3.53 -12.19
C ASN A 30 0.16 -4.47 -10.98
N GLY A 31 1.24 -4.41 -10.20
CA GLY A 31 1.54 -5.38 -9.15
C GLY A 31 1.02 -5.01 -7.77
N TRP A 32 0.35 -3.87 -7.58
CA TRP A 32 -0.17 -3.45 -6.28
C TRP A 32 -1.47 -4.18 -5.93
N PHE A 33 -1.60 -4.63 -4.69
CA PHE A 33 -2.80 -5.30 -4.19
C PHE A 33 -3.03 -5.02 -2.69
N TRP A 34 -4.28 -5.17 -2.24
CA TRP A 34 -4.64 -5.16 -0.82
C TRP A 34 -4.43 -6.55 -0.23
N THR A 35 -3.56 -6.66 0.77
CA THR A 35 -3.21 -7.97 1.36
C THR A 35 -4.36 -8.65 2.09
N ALA A 36 -5.37 -7.89 2.56
CA ALA A 36 -6.53 -8.43 3.27
C ALA A 36 -7.41 -9.36 2.42
N GLU A 37 -7.51 -9.08 1.11
CA GLU A 37 -8.40 -9.81 0.19
C GLU A 37 -7.67 -10.35 -1.04
N LEU A 38 -6.37 -10.07 -1.15
CA LEU A 38 -5.58 -10.29 -2.37
C LEU A 38 -6.17 -9.58 -3.59
N GLN A 39 -6.92 -8.50 -3.34
CA GLN A 39 -7.58 -7.71 -4.37
C GLN A 39 -6.56 -6.79 -5.03
N LYS A 40 -6.39 -6.96 -6.34
CA LYS A 40 -5.52 -6.10 -7.16
C LYS A 40 -6.05 -4.66 -7.16
N LEU A 41 -5.14 -3.70 -6.98
CA LEU A 41 -5.43 -2.28 -7.17
C LEU A 41 -5.53 -1.97 -8.68
N ALA A 42 -6.23 -0.88 -9.02
CA ALA A 42 -6.15 -0.33 -10.37
C ALA A 42 -4.69 0.00 -10.73
N PRO A 43 -4.31 -0.05 -12.02
CA PRO A 43 -2.97 0.32 -12.43
C PRO A 43 -2.60 1.71 -11.89
N THR A 44 -1.36 1.89 -11.46
CA THR A 44 -0.94 3.16 -10.82
C THR A 44 -1.16 4.37 -11.74
N THR A 45 -1.07 4.16 -13.06
CA THR A 45 -1.30 5.19 -14.10
C THR A 45 -2.78 5.59 -14.28
N VAL A 46 -3.74 4.86 -13.73
CA VAL A 46 -5.19 5.14 -13.84
C VAL A 46 -5.64 6.01 -12.67
N ARG A 47 -5.22 7.29 -12.69
CA ARG A 47 -5.35 8.26 -11.58
C ARG A 47 -6.79 8.59 -11.15
N ASN A 48 -7.79 8.28 -11.96
CA ASN A 48 -9.20 8.44 -11.59
C ASN A 48 -9.76 7.26 -10.77
N GLN A 49 -8.96 6.22 -10.53
CA GLN A 49 -9.35 5.02 -9.76
C GLN A 49 -8.41 4.75 -8.57
N ASN A 50 -7.51 5.68 -8.28
CA ASN A 50 -6.57 5.58 -7.16
C ASN A 50 -6.27 6.96 -6.59
N ASP A 51 -5.60 6.99 -5.45
CA ASP A 51 -5.25 8.22 -4.73
C ASP A 51 -3.72 8.36 -4.57
N TRP A 52 -2.96 7.82 -5.52
CA TRP A 52 -1.50 8.01 -5.57
C TRP A 52 -1.18 9.49 -5.77
N SER A 53 -0.26 10.03 -4.98
CA SER A 53 0.15 11.42 -5.10
C SER A 53 0.75 11.72 -6.48
N GLU A 54 0.49 12.91 -7.01
CA GLU A 54 1.18 13.46 -8.19
C GLU A 54 2.56 14.04 -7.83
N GLY A 55 2.87 14.15 -6.53
CA GLY A 55 4.12 14.63 -5.98
C GLY A 55 4.79 13.62 -5.04
N GLY A 56 5.83 14.09 -4.34
CA GLY A 56 6.59 13.27 -3.39
C GLY A 56 7.95 13.89 -3.07
N GLY A 57 8.79 13.16 -2.33
CA GLY A 57 10.08 13.66 -1.85
C GLY A 57 11.11 14.03 -2.92
N ILE A 58 10.88 13.62 -4.17
CA ILE A 58 11.68 14.00 -5.35
C ILE A 58 10.86 14.70 -6.44
N GLY A 59 9.65 15.17 -6.11
CA GLY A 59 8.76 15.86 -7.04
C GLY A 59 8.27 14.99 -8.19
N LYS A 60 8.19 13.67 -7.99
CA LYS A 60 7.67 12.70 -8.97
C LYS A 60 6.34 12.11 -8.51
N PRO A 61 5.43 11.76 -9.43
CA PRO A 61 4.22 11.03 -9.10
C PRO A 61 4.52 9.64 -8.51
N GLN A 62 3.72 9.24 -7.53
CA GLN A 62 3.84 7.96 -6.84
C GLN A 62 3.20 6.82 -7.66
N PRO A 63 3.67 5.56 -7.52
CA PRO A 63 4.84 5.15 -6.74
C PRO A 63 6.16 5.50 -7.44
N ASP A 64 7.09 6.13 -6.72
CA ASP A 64 8.34 6.67 -7.32
C ASP A 64 9.60 5.89 -6.94
N ASN A 65 9.53 5.00 -5.94
CA ASN A 65 10.62 4.20 -5.41
C ASN A 65 11.89 5.02 -5.13
N ARG A 66 11.70 6.25 -4.65
CA ARG A 66 12.75 7.21 -4.28
C ARG A 66 13.83 6.60 -3.39
N GLU A 67 13.46 5.84 -2.36
CA GLU A 67 14.46 5.31 -1.42
C GLU A 67 15.45 4.37 -2.14
N LEU A 68 14.98 3.52 -3.05
CA LEU A 68 15.84 2.67 -3.89
C LEU A 68 16.74 3.51 -4.80
N ILE A 69 16.20 4.54 -5.44
CA ILE A 69 16.96 5.46 -6.31
C ILE A 69 18.10 6.14 -5.54
N GLN A 70 17.92 6.36 -4.24
CA GLN A 70 18.91 6.97 -3.35
C GLN A 70 19.86 5.95 -2.69
N GLY A 71 19.80 4.67 -3.10
CA GLY A 71 20.66 3.60 -2.61
C GLY A 71 20.16 2.89 -1.36
N GLY A 72 18.89 3.11 -0.98
CA GLY A 72 18.23 2.43 0.14
C GLY A 72 17.34 1.26 -0.31
N ALA A 73 16.32 0.94 0.49
CA ALA A 73 15.44 -0.19 0.24
C ALA A 73 14.34 0.14 -0.78
N SER A 74 13.81 -0.89 -1.44
CA SER A 74 12.64 -0.74 -2.31
C SER A 74 11.39 -0.35 -1.52
N GLU A 75 10.64 0.59 -2.07
CA GLU A 75 9.40 1.13 -1.51
C GLU A 75 8.20 0.26 -1.92
N ASN A 76 8.12 -0.92 -1.31
CA ASN A 76 7.17 -1.94 -1.74
C ASN A 76 5.86 -1.98 -0.90
N CYS A 77 5.69 -1.03 0.03
CA CYS A 77 4.51 -0.91 0.91
C CYS A 77 3.78 0.42 0.70
N LEU A 78 2.46 0.42 0.82
CA LEU A 78 1.60 1.60 0.62
C LEU A 78 1.27 2.25 1.97
N ALA A 79 1.60 3.53 2.11
CA ALA A 79 1.17 4.37 3.22
C ALA A 79 0.28 5.52 2.73
N ILE A 80 -0.63 5.96 3.60
CA ILE A 80 -1.26 7.27 3.46
C ILE A 80 -0.35 8.28 4.17
N LEU A 81 0.12 9.29 3.45
CA LEU A 81 0.84 10.42 4.03
C LEU A 81 -0.09 11.62 4.12
N ASN A 82 -0.13 12.26 5.29
CA ASN A 82 -0.98 13.41 5.59
C ASN A 82 -0.16 14.68 5.42
N ASN A 83 -0.19 15.24 4.22
CA ASN A 83 0.51 16.45 3.80
C ASN A 83 1.99 16.46 4.17
N PHE A 84 2.66 15.30 4.05
CA PHE A 84 4.06 15.17 4.44
C PHE A 84 5.00 15.88 3.45
N TYR A 85 4.66 15.89 2.17
CA TYR A 85 5.41 16.53 1.09
C TYR A 85 4.75 17.81 0.55
N ASP A 86 3.80 18.38 1.30
CA ASP A 86 2.98 19.53 0.87
C ASP A 86 2.16 19.28 -0.40
N ASP A 87 1.69 18.04 -0.55
CA ASP A 87 0.95 17.53 -1.71
C ASP A 87 -0.48 17.10 -1.37
N GLY A 88 -0.93 17.25 -0.13
CA GLY A 88 -2.26 16.81 0.34
C GLY A 88 -2.23 15.47 1.09
N VAL A 89 -3.38 14.79 1.15
CA VAL A 89 -3.50 13.48 1.81
C VAL A 89 -3.64 12.43 0.72
N HIS A 90 -2.57 11.69 0.45
CA HIS A 90 -2.49 10.77 -0.68
C HIS A 90 -1.70 9.51 -0.34
N TRP A 91 -1.75 8.53 -1.25
CA TRP A 91 -0.96 7.31 -1.19
C TRP A 91 0.47 7.56 -1.67
N HIS A 92 1.42 6.99 -0.92
CA HIS A 92 2.83 6.94 -1.27
C HIS A 92 3.34 5.53 -1.11
N ASP A 93 4.26 5.15 -1.98
CA ASP A 93 5.07 3.98 -1.74
C ASP A 93 6.15 4.34 -0.72
N VAL A 94 6.39 3.43 0.21
CA VAL A 94 7.35 3.62 1.29
C VAL A 94 8.06 2.29 1.56
N ALA A 95 9.33 2.34 1.91
CA ALA A 95 10.06 1.14 2.29
C ALA A 95 9.41 0.49 3.52
N CYS A 96 9.15 -0.82 3.43
CA CYS A 96 8.33 -1.53 4.40
C CYS A 96 8.90 -1.58 5.83
N HIS A 97 10.20 -1.28 6.01
CA HIS A 97 10.87 -1.32 7.31
C HIS A 97 10.58 -0.09 8.18
N HIS A 98 9.97 0.97 7.63
CA HIS A 98 9.65 2.16 8.40
C HIS A 98 8.58 1.88 9.46
N VAL A 99 8.83 2.30 10.71
CA VAL A 99 7.85 2.18 11.80
C VAL A 99 6.81 3.29 11.67
N LYS A 100 5.54 2.91 11.53
CA LYS A 100 4.40 3.83 11.46
C LYS A 100 3.21 3.22 12.19
N PRO A 101 2.28 4.03 12.72
CA PRO A 101 0.96 3.55 13.10
C PRO A 101 0.24 2.93 11.90
N TRP A 102 -0.63 1.96 12.15
CA TRP A 102 -1.42 1.28 11.13
C TRP A 102 -2.89 1.25 11.53
N VAL A 103 -3.76 1.05 10.55
CA VAL A 103 -5.18 0.81 10.77
C VAL A 103 -5.46 -0.66 10.51
N CYS A 104 -6.24 -1.27 11.39
CA CYS A 104 -6.81 -2.59 11.18
C CYS A 104 -8.22 -2.42 10.62
N GLU A 105 -8.55 -3.19 9.59
CA GLU A 105 -9.88 -3.29 9.01
C GLU A 105 -10.34 -4.75 9.08
N GLU A 106 -11.61 -4.96 9.38
CA GLU A 106 -12.25 -6.27 9.29
C GLU A 106 -13.04 -6.37 7.98
N ASN A 107 -13.13 -7.57 7.42
CA ASN A 107 -14.00 -7.83 6.27
C ASN A 107 -14.72 -9.17 6.43
N ASP A 108 -15.77 -9.36 5.63
CA ASP A 108 -16.61 -10.56 5.72
C ASP A 108 -15.83 -11.87 5.47
N ALA A 109 -14.81 -11.84 4.61
CA ALA A 109 -14.01 -13.02 4.32
C ALA A 109 -13.18 -13.46 5.53
N LEU A 110 -12.51 -12.51 6.18
CA LEU A 110 -11.73 -12.71 7.39
C LEU A 110 -12.65 -13.07 8.57
N LEU A 111 -13.78 -12.40 8.72
CA LEU A 111 -14.76 -12.73 9.77
C LEU A 111 -15.32 -14.15 9.59
N LYS A 112 -15.64 -14.57 8.36
CA LYS A 112 -16.04 -15.96 8.05
C LYS A 112 -14.93 -16.95 8.38
N TYR A 113 -13.69 -16.65 8.00
CA TYR A 113 -12.54 -17.49 8.33
C TYR A 113 -12.34 -17.65 9.84
N VAL A 114 -12.42 -16.55 10.61
CA VAL A 114 -12.28 -16.60 12.07
C VAL A 114 -13.42 -17.38 12.70
N LYS A 115 -14.67 -17.17 12.29
CA LYS A 115 -15.83 -17.95 12.77
C LYS A 115 -15.69 -19.45 12.49
N TYR A 116 -15.16 -19.81 11.31
CA TYR A 116 -14.94 -21.20 10.94
C TYR A 116 -13.81 -21.85 11.75
N SER A 117 -12.69 -21.14 11.94
CA SER A 117 -11.51 -21.66 12.65
C SER A 117 -11.61 -21.60 14.17
N ASN A 118 -12.48 -20.73 14.70
CA ASN A 118 -12.67 -20.50 16.13
C ASN A 118 -14.18 -20.47 16.48
N PRO A 119 -14.89 -21.61 16.43
CA PRO A 119 -16.36 -21.64 16.54
C PRO A 119 -16.91 -21.17 17.90
N ASN A 120 -16.06 -21.14 18.94
CA ASN A 120 -16.42 -20.67 20.28
C ASN A 120 -16.16 -19.17 20.49
N LEU A 121 -15.51 -18.49 19.54
CA LEU A 121 -15.22 -17.07 19.63
C LEU A 121 -16.50 -16.28 19.31
N ARG A 122 -16.90 -15.39 20.23
CA ARG A 122 -18.06 -14.51 20.02
C ARG A 122 -17.61 -13.22 19.37
N ILE A 123 -17.81 -13.14 18.05
CA ILE A 123 -17.54 -12.01 17.16
C ILE A 123 -18.69 -11.82 16.17
#